data_AF-A0AA35SGY3-F1
#
_entry.id   AF-A0AA35SGY3-F1
#
_cell.length_a   1.000
_cell.length_b   1.000
_cell.length_c   1.000
_cell.angle_alpha   90.00
_cell.angle_beta   90.00
_cell.angle_gamma   90.00
#
_symmetry.space_group_name_H-M   'P 1'
#
loop_
_entity.id
_entity.type
_entity.pdbx_description
1 polymer ?
#
loop_
_entity_poly.entity_id
_entity_poly.type
_entity_poly.pdbx_seq_one_letter_code
_entity_poly.pdbx_strand_id
1 'polypeptide(L)'
;MGLVNLPTIEDHWVTTWPYSSEACSKVLSRDRFSLIMKFLHLSDNSQYIPRGQPGHDPLYKIRPLLSPLLANFKAAYTLHRELSIDEAMVGFKGRLCFIQYLPKKPTKWGIKAYVLADSATGYVYSWRLYTGNLLLLI
;
A
#
# COMPACT_ATOMS: atom_id res chain seq x y z
N MET A 1 -14.02 -2.69 -5.29
CA MET A 1 -13.93 -3.40 -3.99
C MET A 1 -13.57 -2.46 -2.88
N GLY A 2 -14.52 -2.02 -2.09
CA GLY A 2 -14.23 -1.12 -0.98
C GLY A 2 -15.51 -0.78 -0.26
N LEU A 3 -16.33 0.07 -0.90
CA LEU A 3 -17.72 0.29 -0.48
C LEU A 3 -18.57 -0.98 -0.67
N VAL A 4 -18.44 -1.62 -1.84
CA VAL A 4 -19.05 -2.93 -2.14
C VAL A 4 -17.96 -3.98 -2.17
N ASN A 5 -18.11 -5.02 -1.36
CA ASN A 5 -17.21 -6.17 -1.28
C ASN A 5 -17.88 -7.39 -1.91
N LEU A 6 -17.31 -7.86 -3.01
CA LEU A 6 -17.70 -9.10 -3.70
C LEU A 6 -16.63 -10.19 -3.47
N PRO A 7 -16.94 -11.47 -3.73
CA PRO A 7 -15.97 -12.56 -3.51
C PRO A 7 -14.69 -12.41 -4.34
N THR A 8 -14.82 -12.05 -5.62
CA THR A 8 -13.68 -11.84 -6.52
C THR A 8 -13.75 -10.50 -7.21
N ILE A 9 -12.59 -9.97 -7.61
CA ILE A 9 -12.55 -8.67 -8.29
C ILE A 9 -13.32 -8.69 -9.61
N GLU A 10 -13.33 -9.83 -10.30
CA GLU A 10 -14.06 -10.00 -11.57
C GLU A 10 -15.58 -9.91 -11.40
N ASP A 11 -16.11 -10.27 -10.22
CA ASP A 11 -17.55 -10.23 -9.93
C ASP A 11 -18.13 -8.81 -10.05
N HIS A 12 -17.30 -7.77 -9.98
CA HIS A 12 -17.73 -6.39 -10.21
C HIS A 12 -18.21 -6.10 -11.63
N TRP A 13 -17.94 -7.00 -12.58
CA TRP A 13 -18.39 -6.91 -13.97
C TRP A 13 -19.49 -7.92 -14.32
N VAL A 14 -19.97 -8.69 -13.34
CA VAL A 14 -21.07 -9.63 -13.53
C VAL A 14 -22.37 -8.87 -13.72
N THR A 15 -23.16 -9.29 -14.71
CA THR A 15 -24.47 -8.68 -15.03
C THR A 15 -25.65 -9.48 -14.46
N THR A 16 -25.39 -10.66 -13.91
CA THR A 16 -26.43 -11.55 -13.36
C THR A 16 -26.61 -11.37 -11.86
N TRP A 17 -27.85 -11.49 -11.37
CA TRP A 17 -28.16 -11.49 -9.94
C TRP A 17 -27.42 -12.64 -9.21
N PRO A 18 -26.92 -12.46 -7.97
CA PRO A 18 -27.10 -11.31 -7.08
C PRO A 18 -26.04 -10.21 -7.21
N TYR A 19 -24.99 -10.41 -8.03
CA TYR A 19 -23.85 -9.51 -8.14
C TYR A 19 -23.96 -8.48 -9.27
N SER A 20 -25.11 -8.43 -9.96
CA SER A 20 -25.40 -7.52 -11.06
C SER A 20 -25.14 -6.06 -10.66
N SER A 21 -24.08 -5.46 -11.21
CA SER A 21 -23.75 -4.06 -10.98
C SER A 21 -23.19 -3.43 -12.25
N GLU A 22 -23.72 -2.25 -12.58
CA GLU A 22 -23.26 -1.48 -13.74
C GLU A 22 -22.13 -0.50 -13.40
N ALA A 23 -21.80 -0.34 -12.12
CA ALA A 23 -20.88 0.71 -11.66
C ALA A 23 -19.49 0.59 -12.29
N CYS A 24 -18.93 -0.64 -12.35
CA CYS A 24 -17.62 -0.86 -12.94
C CYS A 24 -17.68 -1.02 -14.46
N SER A 25 -18.68 -1.76 -14.98
CA SER A 25 -18.81 -2.05 -16.41
C SER A 25 -19.09 -0.81 -17.26
N LYS A 26 -19.76 0.21 -16.72
CA LYS A 26 -19.98 1.51 -17.40
C LYS A 26 -18.72 2.36 -17.54
N VAL A 27 -17.72 2.17 -16.67
CA VAL A 27 -16.50 3.00 -16.64
C VAL A 27 -15.37 2.35 -17.43
N LEU A 28 -15.15 1.04 -17.23
CA LEU A 28 -14.04 0.31 -17.83
C LEU A 28 -14.43 -1.14 -18.06
N SER A 29 -14.01 -1.76 -19.16
CA SER A 29 -14.20 -3.21 -19.33
C SER A 29 -13.32 -3.99 -18.36
N ARG A 30 -13.79 -5.18 -17.95
CA ARG A 30 -13.05 -6.10 -17.07
C ARG A 30 -11.63 -6.35 -17.59
N ASP A 31 -11.52 -6.69 -18.87
CA ASP A 31 -10.23 -7.09 -19.46
C ASP A 31 -9.26 -5.89 -19.51
N ARG A 32 -9.75 -4.68 -19.78
CA ARG A 32 -8.92 -3.47 -19.75
C ARG A 32 -8.46 -3.15 -18.32
N PHE A 33 -9.34 -3.31 -17.32
CA PHE A 33 -8.95 -3.18 -15.91
C PHE A 33 -7.84 -4.17 -15.54
N SER A 34 -8.02 -5.45 -15.88
CA SER A 34 -7.04 -6.50 -15.61
C SER A 34 -5.69 -6.25 -16.28
N LEU A 35 -5.70 -5.75 -17.53
CA LEU A 35 -4.46 -5.37 -18.21
C LEU A 35 -3.74 -4.23 -17.52
N ILE A 36 -4.45 -3.16 -17.14
CA ILE A 36 -3.86 -2.03 -16.41
C ILE A 36 -3.27 -2.51 -15.08
N MET A 37 -4.02 -3.31 -14.30
CA MET A 37 -3.55 -3.83 -13.01
C MET A 37 -2.33 -4.75 -13.15
N LYS A 38 -2.27 -5.56 -14.21
CA LYS A 38 -1.15 -6.48 -14.48
C LYS A 38 0.14 -5.76 -14.86
N PHE A 39 0.03 -4.65 -15.59
CA PHE A 39 1.19 -3.93 -16.15
C PHE A 39 1.47 -2.60 -15.44
N LEU A 40 0.79 -2.30 -14.32
CA LEU A 40 1.03 -1.10 -13.54
C LEU A 40 2.49 -1.08 -13.04
N HIS A 41 3.25 -0.10 -13.52
CA HIS A 41 4.64 0.11 -13.17
C HIS A 41 4.90 1.60 -12.96
N LEU A 42 5.61 1.95 -11.88
CA LEU A 42 5.74 3.33 -11.42
C LEU A 42 7.17 3.86 -11.48
N SER A 43 8.16 2.99 -11.73
CA SER A 43 9.59 3.31 -11.69
C SER A 43 10.25 3.07 -13.05
N ASP A 44 11.41 3.65 -13.30
CA ASP A 44 12.25 3.25 -14.42
C ASP A 44 13.18 2.10 -13.99
N ASN A 45 13.09 0.95 -14.65
CA ASN A 45 13.95 -0.21 -14.35
C ASN A 45 15.39 -0.02 -14.82
N SER A 46 15.68 0.94 -15.70
CA SER A 46 17.05 1.21 -16.18
C SER A 46 17.98 1.66 -15.05
N GLN A 47 17.44 2.33 -14.04
CA GLN A 47 18.15 2.84 -12.87
C GLN A 47 18.02 1.91 -11.65
N TYR A 48 17.43 0.73 -11.82
CA TYR A 48 17.25 -0.21 -10.71
C TYR A 48 18.59 -0.84 -10.30
N ILE A 49 18.97 -0.64 -9.05
CA ILE A 49 20.15 -1.26 -8.44
C ILE A 49 19.76 -2.63 -7.86
N PRO A 50 20.38 -3.75 -8.30
CA PRO A 50 20.10 -5.08 -7.77
C PRO A 50 20.43 -5.24 -6.29
N ARG A 51 19.72 -6.19 -5.64
CA ARG A 51 19.96 -6.52 -4.23
C ARG A 51 21.40 -6.98 -4.02
N GLY A 52 22.04 -6.47 -2.97
CA GLY A 52 23.42 -6.78 -2.61
C GLY A 52 24.46 -5.81 -3.18
N GLN A 53 24.06 -4.90 -4.08
CA GLN A 53 24.91 -3.80 -4.52
C GLN A 53 24.75 -2.56 -3.61
N PRO A 54 25.79 -1.72 -3.49
CA PRO A 54 25.71 -0.46 -2.75
C PRO A 54 24.64 0.45 -3.37
N GLY A 55 23.81 1.07 -2.53
CA GLY A 55 22.71 1.93 -2.98
C GLY A 55 21.39 1.22 -3.31
N HIS A 56 21.30 -0.10 -3.12
CA HIS A 56 20.03 -0.82 -3.29
C HIS A 56 18.95 -0.32 -2.32
N ASP A 57 17.86 0.25 -2.85
CA ASP A 57 16.65 0.58 -2.10
C ASP A 57 15.57 -0.50 -2.31
N PRO A 58 15.17 -1.25 -1.26
CA PRO A 58 14.11 -2.26 -1.35
C PRO A 58 12.74 -1.69 -1.79
N LEU A 59 12.51 -0.39 -1.63
CA LEU A 59 11.26 0.29 -1.99
C LEU A 59 11.32 1.01 -3.34
N TYR A 60 12.44 0.92 -4.07
CA TYR A 60 12.70 1.68 -5.30
C TYR A 60 11.50 1.70 -6.26
N LYS A 61 10.89 0.53 -6.50
CA LYS A 61 9.77 0.36 -7.45
C LYS A 61 8.51 1.16 -7.12
N ILE A 62 8.33 1.53 -5.86
CA ILE A 62 7.16 2.30 -5.39
C ILE A 62 7.52 3.71 -4.94
N ARG A 63 8.81 4.07 -4.86
CA ARG A 63 9.27 5.41 -4.46
C ARG A 63 8.62 6.56 -5.22
N PRO A 64 8.45 6.49 -6.56
CA PRO A 64 7.84 7.59 -7.31
C PRO A 64 6.42 7.93 -6.86
N LEU A 65 5.70 6.97 -6.28
CA LEU A 65 4.39 7.19 -5.68
C LEU A 65 4.47 7.55 -4.20
N LEU A 66 5.34 6.89 -3.43
CA LEU A 66 5.42 7.07 -1.98
C LEU A 66 5.88 8.47 -1.58
N SER A 67 6.93 8.99 -2.21
CA SER A 67 7.53 10.28 -1.86
C SER A 67 6.54 11.45 -1.98
N PRO A 68 5.84 11.65 -3.12
CA PRO A 68 4.87 12.73 -3.24
C PRO A 68 3.65 12.52 -2.33
N LEU A 69 3.21 11.27 -2.13
CA LEU A 69 2.07 10.97 -1.25
C LEU A 69 2.37 11.34 0.21
N LEU A 70 3.55 11.00 0.72
CA LEU A 70 3.99 11.40 2.07
C LEU A 70 4.18 12.91 2.19
N ALA A 71 4.69 13.58 1.16
CA ALA A 71 4.81 15.04 1.16
C ALA A 71 3.43 15.71 1.23
N ASN A 72 2.47 15.20 0.45
CA ASN A 72 1.11 15.72 0.42
C ASN A 72 0.38 15.51 1.75
N PHE A 73 0.57 14.38 2.43
CA PHE A 73 -0.03 14.14 3.76
C PHE A 73 0.43 15.17 4.79
N LYS A 74 1.72 15.52 4.77
CA LYS A 74 2.28 16.54 5.66
C LYS A 74 1.79 17.94 5.32
N ALA A 75 1.65 18.24 4.03
CA ALA A 75 1.20 19.56 3.57
C ALA A 75 -0.31 19.78 3.79
N ALA A 76 -1.11 18.72 3.75
CA ALA A 76 -2.56 18.81 3.83
C ALA A 76 -3.12 19.01 5.24
N TYR A 77 -2.33 18.77 6.28
CA TYR A 77 -2.83 18.76 7.65
C TYR A 77 -1.81 19.26 8.67
N THR A 78 -2.25 20.15 9.57
CA THR A 78 -1.46 20.58 10.72
C THR A 78 -1.84 19.72 11.92
N LEU A 79 -0.83 19.07 12.51
CA LEU A 79 -1.00 18.18 13.65
C LEU A 79 -1.42 18.91 14.93
N HIS A 80 -2.18 18.21 15.79
CA HIS A 80 -2.37 18.62 17.18
C HIS A 80 -1.16 18.24 18.04
N ARG A 81 -1.23 18.58 19.33
CA ARG A 81 -0.15 18.33 20.29
C ARG A 81 0.07 16.83 20.54
N GLU A 82 -1.02 16.06 20.67
CA GLU A 82 -0.98 14.64 20.98
C GLU A 82 -0.86 13.79 19.71
N LEU A 83 0.23 13.05 19.61
CA LEU A 83 0.53 12.17 18.48
C LEU A 83 0.65 10.72 18.93
N SER A 84 0.24 9.81 18.05
CA SER A 84 0.36 8.37 18.24
C SER A 84 1.29 7.76 17.20
N ILE A 85 2.23 6.95 17.67
CA ILE A 85 3.10 6.13 16.81
C ILE A 85 2.81 4.67 17.10
N ASP A 86 2.39 3.92 16.08
CA ASP A 86 2.13 2.48 16.21
C ASP A 86 2.46 1.75 14.91
N GLU A 87 2.46 0.42 14.99
CA GLU A 87 2.70 -0.51 13.91
C GLU A 87 1.40 -0.89 13.19
N ALA A 88 1.35 -0.62 11.89
CA ALA A 88 0.32 -1.11 10.99
C ALA A 88 0.84 -2.32 10.19
N MET A 89 -0.09 -3.19 9.79
CA MET A 89 0.21 -4.35 8.95
C MET A 89 -0.59 -4.28 7.65
N VAL A 90 0.10 -4.32 6.52
CA VAL A 90 -0.52 -4.48 5.20
C VAL A 90 -0.45 -5.96 4.82
N GLY A 91 -1.61 -6.62 4.77
CA GLY A 91 -1.69 -8.05 4.48
C GLY A 91 -1.09 -8.41 3.13
N PHE A 92 -0.06 -9.28 3.15
CA PHE A 92 0.61 -9.73 1.94
C PHE A 92 1.32 -11.06 2.21
N LYS A 93 1.17 -12.02 1.29
CA LYS A 93 1.76 -13.38 1.37
C LYS A 93 2.60 -13.75 0.14
N GLY A 94 2.97 -12.76 -0.69
CA GLY A 94 3.80 -13.01 -1.88
C GLY A 94 5.29 -13.17 -1.57
N ARG A 95 6.12 -13.18 -2.62
CA ARG A 95 7.59 -13.25 -2.47
C ARG A 95 8.17 -11.85 -2.30
N LEU A 96 8.40 -11.45 -1.06
CA LEU A 96 9.03 -10.17 -0.73
C LEU A 96 9.93 -10.35 0.51
N CYS A 97 11.14 -9.79 0.45
CA CYS A 97 12.19 -10.08 1.43
C CYS A 97 11.93 -9.52 2.84
N PHE A 98 11.04 -8.54 2.97
CA PHE A 98 10.74 -7.86 4.24
C PHE A 98 9.31 -8.10 4.73
N ILE A 99 8.68 -9.20 4.33
CA ILE A 99 7.45 -9.66 4.97
C ILE A 99 7.76 -10.01 6.42
N GLN A 100 6.86 -9.63 7.32
CA GLN A 100 6.94 -9.90 8.75
C GLN A 100 5.78 -10.78 9.19
N TYR A 101 6.06 -11.63 10.16
CA TYR A 101 5.06 -12.39 10.90
C TYR A 101 4.86 -11.76 12.28
N LEU A 102 3.65 -11.25 12.55
CA LEU A 102 3.25 -10.70 13.85
C LEU A 102 2.09 -11.54 14.40
N PRO A 103 2.33 -12.49 15.32
CA PRO A 103 1.32 -13.46 15.76
C PRO A 103 0.12 -12.82 16.48
N LYS A 104 0.33 -11.64 17.09
CA LYS A 104 -0.69 -10.92 17.88
C LYS A 104 -1.58 -9.99 17.05
N LYS A 105 -1.27 -9.74 15.76
CA LYS A 105 -2.10 -8.90 14.88
C LYS A 105 -3.13 -9.79 14.15
N PRO A 106 -4.34 -9.27 13.81
CA PRO A 106 -5.35 -10.02 13.05
C PRO A 106 -4.79 -10.53 11.71
N THR A 107 -4.09 -9.65 10.99
CA THR A 107 -3.31 -10.00 9.81
C THR A 107 -1.90 -10.38 10.25
N LYS A 108 -1.65 -11.68 10.39
CA LYS A 108 -0.37 -12.17 10.93
C LYS A 108 0.81 -12.02 9.97
N TRP A 109 0.58 -12.15 8.66
CA TRP A 109 1.61 -12.09 7.63
C TRP A 109 1.41 -10.86 6.74
N GLY A 110 2.44 -10.03 6.61
CA GLY A 110 2.34 -8.86 5.75
C GLY A 110 3.56 -7.95 5.77
N ILE A 111 3.38 -6.77 5.18
CA ILE A 111 4.36 -5.70 5.19
C ILE A 111 4.09 -4.84 6.42
N LYS A 112 5.06 -4.77 7.32
CA LYS A 112 5.00 -3.94 8.53
C LYS A 112 5.29 -2.48 8.17
N ALA A 113 4.50 -1.56 8.70
CA ALA A 113 4.72 -0.11 8.60
C ALA A 113 4.67 0.52 9.99
N TYR A 114 5.55 1.47 10.26
CA TYR A 114 5.41 2.39 11.40
C TYR A 114 4.62 3.60 10.94
N VAL A 115 3.55 3.95 11.65
CA VAL A 115 2.62 5.01 11.28
C VAL A 115 2.61 6.06 12.38
N LEU A 116 2.78 7.32 12.00
CA LEU A 116 2.59 8.49 12.84
C LEU A 116 1.24 9.10 12.50
N ALA A 117 0.35 9.14 13.48
CA ALA A 117 -0.99 9.67 13.34
C ALA A 117 -1.34 10.69 14.43
N ASP A 118 -2.21 11.62 14.10
CA ASP A 118 -2.80 12.57 15.02
C ASP A 118 -3.76 11.85 15.98
N SER A 119 -3.56 12.00 17.29
CA SER A 119 -4.35 11.24 18.27
C SER A 119 -5.81 11.67 18.33
N ALA A 120 -6.11 12.93 18.03
CA ALA A 120 -7.46 13.47 18.13
C ALA A 120 -8.36 13.05 16.94
N THR A 121 -7.78 12.96 15.73
CA THR A 121 -8.54 12.72 14.50
C THR A 121 -8.27 11.38 13.84
N GLY A 122 -7.18 10.70 14.22
CA GLY A 122 -6.68 9.51 13.54
C GLY A 122 -6.02 9.80 12.19
N TYR A 123 -5.76 11.07 11.84
CA TYR A 123 -5.14 11.44 10.58
C TYR A 123 -3.70 10.90 10.49
N VAL A 124 -3.39 10.16 9.41
CA VAL A 124 -2.03 9.65 9.17
C VAL A 124 -1.16 10.75 8.57
N TYR A 125 -0.26 11.28 9.37
CA TYR A 125 0.64 12.36 8.96
C TYR A 125 1.87 11.84 8.21
N SER A 126 2.44 10.72 8.64
CA SER A 126 3.60 10.11 8.00
C SER A 126 3.68 8.62 8.33
N TRP A 127 4.36 7.85 7.49
CA TRP A 127 4.60 6.43 7.76
C TRP A 127 5.88 5.95 7.08
N ARG A 128 6.41 4.82 7.56
CA ARG A 128 7.63 4.20 7.04
C ARG A 128 7.49 2.69 7.01
N LEU A 129 7.76 2.08 5.85
CA LEU A 129 7.80 0.62 5.74
C LEU A 129 9.05 0.07 6.41
N TYR A 130 8.88 -1.05 7.10
CA TYR A 130 9.97 -1.85 7.59
C TYR A 130 10.51 -2.72 6.44
N THR A 131 11.79 -2.55 6.10
CA THR A 131 12.44 -3.25 4.98
C THR A 131 13.48 -4.28 5.43
N GLY A 132 13.45 -4.70 6.70
CA GLY A 132 14.34 -5.73 7.25
C GLY A 132 15.72 -5.21 7.70
N ASN A 133 16.11 -3.99 7.35
CA ASN A 133 17.31 -3.34 7.89
C ASN A 133 16.90 -2.17 8.80
N LEU A 134 17.05 -2.39 10.10
CA LEU A 134 16.97 -1.35 11.12
C LEU A 134 18.30 -0.58 11.12
N LEU A 135 18.50 0.35 10.19
CA LEU A 135 19.40 1.46 10.50
C LEU A 135 18.62 2.41 11.42
N LEU A 136 18.78 2.14 12.71
CA LEU A 136 18.51 3.08 13.80
C LEU A 136 19.18 4.41 13.47
N LEU A 137 18.40 5.38 13.00
CA LEU A 137 18.63 6.78 13.32
C LEU A 137 17.26 7.38 13.58
N ILE A 138 17.11 7.74 14.85
CA ILE A 138 16.06 8.56 15.46
C ILE A 138 15.92 9.85 14.65
#